data_AF-A0A929HY15-F1
#
_entry.id   AF-A0A929HY15-F1
#
_cell.length_a   1.000
_cell.length_b   1.000
_cell.length_c   1.000
_cell.angle_alpha   90.00
_cell.angle_beta   90.00
_cell.angle_gamma   90.00
#
_symmetry.space_group_name_H-M   'P 1'
#
loop_
_entity.id
_entity.type
_entity.pdbx_description
1 polymer ?
#
loop_
_entity_poly.entity_id
_entity_poly.type
_entity_poly.pdbx_seq_one_letter_code
_entity_poly.pdbx_strand_id
1 'polypeptide(L)' 'MSNENENPLNKQVGGGHYKDFKIQPIEFCQANELNACETSIVKYVCRHKNKNGIEDLKKARHYIDLLIKLEY' A
#
# COMPACT_ATOMS: atom_id res chain seq x y z
N MET A 1 0.96 -20.15 24.80
CA MET A 1 0.74 -18.69 24.90
C MET A 1 0.63 -18.13 23.50
N SER A 2 -0.56 -17.69 23.10
CA SER A 2 -0.74 -16.85 21.91
C SER A 2 -0.03 -15.51 22.18
N ASN A 3 0.93 -15.15 21.33
CA ASN A 3 1.60 -13.84 21.39
C ASN A 3 0.60 -12.74 21.01
N GLU A 4 -0.16 -12.24 21.99
CA GLU A 4 -1.08 -11.10 21.84
C GLU A 4 -0.35 -9.75 21.61
N ASN A 5 0.98 -9.74 21.51
CA ASN A 5 1.82 -8.54 21.40
C ASN A 5 2.53 -8.34 20.03
N GLU A 6 2.24 -9.14 19.00
CA GLU A 6 2.81 -8.87 17.66
C GLU A 6 1.94 -7.85 16.91
N ASN A 7 2.38 -6.57 16.91
CA ASN A 7 1.78 -5.53 16.06
C ASN A 7 1.99 -5.92 14.57
N PRO A 8 0.92 -6.11 13.78
CA PRO A 8 1.02 -6.47 12.36
C PRO A 8 1.81 -5.44 11.52
N LEU A 9 1.89 -4.18 11.95
CA LEU A 9 2.70 -3.16 11.29
C LEU A 9 4.20 -3.47 11.39
N ASN A 10 4.64 -4.17 12.43
CA ASN A 10 6.05 -4.53 12.60
C ASN A 10 6.42 -5.83 11.86
N LYS A 11 5.44 -6.57 11.34
CA LYS A 11 5.64 -7.88 10.71
C LYS A 11 5.08 -7.89 9.30
N GLN A 12 5.98 -7.93 8.32
CA GLN A 12 5.61 -8.13 6.93
C GLN A 12 5.82 -9.59 6.50
N VAL A 13 4.82 -10.20 5.86
CA VAL A 13 4.95 -11.51 5.22
C VAL A 13 5.34 -11.32 3.74
N GLY A 14 6.33 -12.08 3.25
CA GLY A 14 6.74 -12.05 1.84
C GLY A 14 7.57 -10.84 1.42
N GLY A 15 8.47 -10.36 2.29
CA GLY A 15 9.48 -9.33 2.00
C GLY A 15 9.60 -8.29 3.11
N GLY A 16 10.20 -7.13 2.82
CA GLY A 16 10.28 -5.99 3.74
C GLY A 16 10.28 -4.66 3.00
N HIS A 17 9.18 -4.32 2.34
CA HIS A 17 9.06 -3.14 1.47
C HIS A 17 8.16 -2.05 2.02
N TYR A 18 7.56 -2.24 3.21
CA TYR A 18 6.76 -1.22 3.90
C TYR A 18 7.34 -0.80 5.26
N LYS A 19 8.08 -1.69 5.93
CA LYS A 19 8.57 -1.49 7.31
C LYS A 19 9.55 -0.32 7.49
N ASP A 20 10.22 0.10 6.42
CA ASP A 20 11.23 1.17 6.47
C ASP A 20 10.63 2.56 6.18
N PHE A 21 9.33 2.63 5.89
CA PHE A 21 8.64 3.91 5.73
C PHE A 21 8.41 4.57 7.08
N LYS A 22 8.59 5.90 7.15
CA LYS A 22 8.26 6.70 8.34
C LYS A 22 6.78 6.59 8.73
N ILE A 23 5.90 6.45 7.74
CA ILE A 23 4.49 6.15 7.86
C ILE A 23 4.21 5.06 6.84
N GLN A 24 3.73 3.89 7.26
CA GLN A 24 3.45 2.84 6.29
C GLN A 24 2.27 3.23 5.40
N PRO A 25 2.25 2.82 4.11
CA PRO A 25 1.18 3.18 3.20
C PRO A 25 -0.22 2.87 3.75
N ILE A 26 -0.39 1.75 4.46
CA ILE A 26 -1.68 1.38 5.07
C ILE A 26 -2.11 2.35 6.18
N GLU A 27 -1.17 2.81 7.01
CA GLU A 27 -1.44 3.78 8.09
C GLU A 27 -1.89 5.11 7.50
N PHE A 28 -1.19 5.61 6.47
CA PHE A 28 -1.57 6.83 5.76
C PHE A 28 -2.98 6.72 5.15
N CYS A 29 -3.27 5.60 4.47
CA CYS A 29 -4.55 5.41 3.80
C CYS A 29 -5.72 5.32 4.80
N GLN A 30 -5.54 4.60 5.92
CA GLN A 30 -6.56 4.49 6.95
C GLN A 30 -6.82 5.84 7.65
N ALA A 31 -5.76 6.59 7.96
CA ALA A 31 -5.88 7.89 8.61
C ALA A 31 -6.59 8.96 7.76
N ASN A 32 -6.60 8.78 6.44
CA ASN A 32 -7.25 9.70 5.49
C ASN A 32 -8.49 9.09 4.81
N GLU A 33 -8.99 7.97 5.32
CA GLU A 33 -10.23 7.32 4.85
C GLU A 33 -10.25 7.03 3.33
N LEU A 34 -9.08 6.69 2.77
CA LEU A 34 -8.95 6.44 1.33
C LEU A 34 -9.67 5.16 0.90
N ASN A 35 -10.34 5.22 -0.26
CA ASN A 35 -11.05 4.07 -0.82
C ASN A 35 -10.08 3.00 -1.35
N ALA A 36 -10.63 1.89 -1.84
CA ALA A 36 -9.83 0.74 -2.29
C ALA A 36 -8.90 1.07 -3.48
N CYS A 37 -9.34 1.95 -4.39
CA CYS A 37 -8.55 2.37 -5.54
C CYS A 37 -7.41 3.29 -5.09
N GLU A 38 -7.71 4.32 -4.31
CA GLU A 38 -6.75 5.26 -3.74
C GLU A 38 -5.69 4.54 -2.89
N THR A 39 -6.11 3.64 -2.02
CA THR A 39 -5.22 2.80 -1.21
C THR A 39 -4.27 1.97 -2.09
N SER A 40 -4.78 1.42 -3.20
CA SER A 40 -3.95 0.65 -4.13
C SER A 40 -2.94 1.53 -4.87
N ILE A 41 -3.33 2.75 -5.27
CA ILE A 41 -2.44 3.73 -5.88
C ILE A 41 -1.28 4.05 -4.93
N VAL A 42 -1.57 4.50 -3.71
CA VAL A 42 -0.54 4.85 -2.70
C VAL A 42 0.38 3.66 -2.43
N LYS A 43 -0.19 2.48 -2.18
CA LYS A 43 0.55 1.24 -1.93
C LYS A 43 1.58 0.95 -3.04
N TYR A 44 1.18 1.00 -4.30
CA TYR A 44 2.08 0.66 -5.41
C TYR A 44 3.11 1.77 -5.69
N VAL A 45 2.71 3.03 -5.57
CA VAL A 45 3.63 4.18 -5.71
C VAL A 45 4.70 4.17 -4.62
N CYS A 46 4.38 3.83 -3.37
CA CYS A 46 5.40 3.69 -2.34
C CYS A 46 6.29 2.47 -2.59
N ARG A 47 5.71 1.34 -3.01
CA ARG A 47 6.42 0.05 -3.05
C ARG A 47 7.41 -0.11 -4.21
N HIS A 48 7.21 0.55 -5.35
CA HIS A 48 7.90 0.22 -6.60
C HIS A 48 9.43 0.07 -6.48
N LYS A 49 10.11 0.96 -5.73
CA LYS A 49 11.58 0.93 -5.56
C LYS A 49 12.09 -0.33 -4.85
N ASN A 50 11.24 -0.93 -4.01
CA ASN A 50 11.63 -1.99 -3.07
C ASN A 50 11.00 -3.35 -3.39
N LYS A 51 10.22 -3.49 -4.48
CA LYS A 51 9.62 -4.79 -4.87
C LYS A 51 9.60 -5.06 -6.37
N ASN A 52 8.75 -4.40 -7.15
CA ASN A 52 8.48 -4.78 -8.55
C ASN A 52 8.82 -3.71 -9.60
N GLY A 53 9.44 -2.60 -9.21
CA GLY A 53 9.81 -1.52 -10.14
C GLY A 53 8.63 -1.03 -10.98
N ILE A 54 8.83 -0.96 -12.29
CA ILE A 54 7.85 -0.44 -13.26
C ILE A 54 6.50 -1.16 -13.22
N GLU A 55 6.46 -2.43 -12.84
CA GLU A 55 5.21 -3.19 -12.79
C GLU A 55 4.27 -2.70 -11.68
N ASP A 56 4.82 -2.23 -10.54
CA ASP A 56 3.99 -1.58 -9.53
C ASP A 56 3.48 -0.21 -10.03
N LEU A 57 4.30 0.55 -10.77
CA LEU A 57 3.85 1.83 -11.35
C LEU A 57 2.74 1.63 -12.40
N LYS A 58 2.81 0.58 -13.22
CA LYS A 58 1.72 0.22 -14.14
C LYS A 58 0.45 -0.17 -13.40
N LYS A 59 0.56 -0.89 -12.28
CA LYS A 59 -0.60 -1.20 -11.41
C LYS A 59 -1.19 0.07 -10.80
N ALA A 60 -0.36 1.00 -10.32
CA ALA A 60 -0.84 2.28 -9.82
C ALA A 60 -1.65 3.03 -10.90
N ARG A 61 -1.12 3.13 -12.12
CA ARG A 61 -1.84 3.72 -13.26
C ARG A 61 -3.18 3.05 -13.53
N HIS A 62 -3.22 1.71 -13.53
CA HIS A 62 -4.49 0.99 -13.72
C HIS A 62 -5.54 1.34 -12.66
N TYR A 63 -5.14 1.51 -11.40
CA TYR A 63 -6.08 1.92 -10.36
C TYR A 63 -6.51 3.40 -10.46
N ILE A 64 -5.68 4.27 -11.05
CA ILE A 64 -6.09 5.63 -11.41
C ILE A 64 -7.19 5.56 -12.49
N ASP A 65 -6.98 4.76 -13.54
CA ASP A 65 -7.97 4.57 -14.61
C ASP A 65 -9.30 4.02 -14.07
N LEU A 66 -9.24 3.08 -13.12
CA LEU A 66 -10.43 2.54 -12.44
C LEU A 66 -11.14 3.59 -11.58
N LEU A 67 -10.39 4.37 -10.78
CA LEU A 67 -10.96 5.42 -9.94
C LEU A 67 -11.70 6.46 -10.80
N ILE A 68 -11.10 6.88 -11.90
CA ILE A 68 -11.74 7.80 -12.86
C ILE A 68 -13.05 7.21 -13.35
N LYS A 69 -13.05 5.95 -13.83
CA LYS A 69 -14.25 5.29 -14.36
C LYS A 69 -15.39 5.10 -13.35
N LEU A 70 -15.06 4.91 -12.07
CA LEU A 70 -16.05 4.58 -11.04
C LEU A 70 -16.66 5.82 -10.38
N GLU A 71 -15.91 6.92 -10.30
CA GLU A 71 -16.32 8.15 -9.61
C GLU A 71 -16.76 9.27 -10.57
N TYR A 72 -16.40 9.18 -11.86
CA TYR A 72 -16.65 10.22 -12.88
C TYR A 72 -17.17 9.62 -14.20
#